data_AF-A0A2E0BNR4-F1
#
_entry.id   AF-A0A2E0BNR4-F1
#
_cell.length_a   1.000
_cell.length_b   1.000
_cell.length_c   1.000
_cell.angle_alpha   90.00
_cell.angle_beta   90.00
_cell.angle_gamma   90.00
#
_symmetry.space_group_name_H-M   'P 1'
#
loop_
_entity.id
_entity.type
_entity.pdbx_description
1 polymer ?
#
loop_
_entity_poly.entity_id
_entity_poly.type
_entity_poly.pdbx_seq_one_letter_code
_entity_poly.pdbx_strand_id
1 'polypeptide(L)'
;MNIFKWGKREKVKTPEIDFGKGKFLSTKTYGNDRGFSCCFRQWKATHSHCSLLHGYSLGFKLVFECDSLDERNWVMDFGGLKELKNWLEHNFDHTIVAAKDDPKLGELKALEKKGLAVVRVFDNVGSEKFAEEVFKQMTIIIERTKYQKKALNPTVRVKSVEVFEHDANSAIYERTG
;
A
#
# COMPACT_ATOMS: atom_id res chain seq x y z
N MET A 1 3.93 -77.70 -9.69
CA MET A 1 5.21 -76.97 -9.86
C MET A 1 4.89 -75.61 -10.46
N ASN A 2 5.42 -74.53 -9.87
CA ASN A 2 5.21 -73.10 -10.17
C ASN A 2 5.25 -72.80 -11.70
N ILE A 3 4.74 -71.69 -12.25
CA ILE A 3 5.15 -70.32 -11.90
C ILE A 3 4.14 -69.30 -12.46
N PHE A 4 3.47 -68.53 -11.60
CA PHE A 4 2.86 -67.25 -12.00
C PHE A 4 3.98 -66.26 -12.36
N LYS A 5 4.15 -65.93 -13.64
CA LYS A 5 5.05 -64.85 -14.07
C LYS A 5 4.31 -63.51 -13.99
N TRP A 6 4.47 -62.81 -12.87
CA TRP A 6 4.13 -61.38 -12.80
C TRP A 6 5.08 -60.60 -13.71
N GLY A 7 4.56 -60.08 -14.83
CA GLY A 7 5.29 -59.15 -15.69
C GLY A 7 5.64 -57.89 -14.89
N LYS A 8 6.91 -57.49 -14.90
CA LYS A 8 7.36 -56.23 -14.30
C LYS A 8 6.58 -55.09 -14.96
N ARG A 9 5.74 -54.37 -14.19
CA ARG A 9 5.17 -53.09 -14.64
C ARG A 9 6.34 -52.12 -14.83
N GLU A 10 6.59 -51.70 -16.07
CA GLU A 10 7.49 -50.60 -16.35
C GLU A 10 6.95 -49.35 -15.66
N LYS A 11 7.74 -48.79 -14.74
CA LYS A 11 7.45 -47.49 -14.15
C LYS A 11 7.71 -46.45 -15.22
N VAL A 12 6.64 -45.97 -15.87
CA VAL A 12 6.71 -44.77 -16.70
C VAL A 12 7.16 -43.62 -15.78
N LYS A 13 8.37 -43.10 -16.00
CA LYS A 13 8.82 -41.89 -15.30
C LYS A 13 8.12 -40.70 -15.93
N THR A 14 7.27 -40.04 -15.17
CA THR A 14 6.76 -38.72 -15.55
C THR A 14 7.95 -37.76 -15.66
N PRO A 15 8.06 -36.97 -16.76
CA PRO A 15 9.11 -35.96 -16.86
C PRO A 15 8.98 -34.92 -15.75
N GLU A 16 10.11 -34.40 -15.30
CA GLU A 16 10.13 -33.27 -14.37
C GLU A 16 9.51 -32.04 -15.04
N ILE A 17 8.72 -31.28 -14.27
CA ILE A 17 8.06 -30.06 -14.73
C ILE A 17 8.92 -28.87 -14.29
N ASP A 18 9.40 -28.08 -15.24
CA ASP A 18 10.02 -26.78 -14.98
C ASP A 18 8.93 -25.71 -14.82
N PHE A 19 8.90 -25.08 -13.65
CA PHE A 19 7.94 -24.02 -13.32
C PHE A 19 8.38 -22.63 -13.78
N GLY A 20 9.60 -22.50 -14.33
CA GLY A 20 10.17 -21.22 -14.73
C GLY A 20 10.50 -20.29 -13.55
N LYS A 21 10.86 -19.05 -13.87
CA LYS A 21 11.14 -18.02 -12.85
C LYS A 21 9.87 -17.27 -12.48
N GLY A 22 9.59 -17.18 -11.17
CA GLY A 22 8.50 -16.37 -10.61
C GLY A 22 8.99 -15.05 -9.99
N LYS A 23 8.03 -14.21 -9.57
CA LYS A 23 8.29 -13.04 -8.72
C LYS A 23 7.76 -13.30 -7.31
N PHE A 24 8.52 -12.89 -6.31
CA PHE A 24 8.07 -12.92 -4.92
C PHE A 24 7.42 -11.59 -4.56
N LEU A 25 6.19 -11.66 -4.07
CA LEU A 25 5.43 -10.50 -3.58
C LEU A 25 5.02 -10.74 -2.13
N SER A 26 4.97 -9.67 -1.35
CA SER A 26 4.31 -9.68 -0.04
C SER A 26 3.40 -8.47 0.08
N THR A 27 2.36 -8.56 0.91
CA THR A 27 1.41 -7.45 1.06
C THR A 27 1.20 -7.09 2.52
N LYS A 28 0.93 -5.80 2.75
CA LYS A 28 0.42 -5.30 4.03
C LYS A 28 -0.86 -4.52 3.76
N THR A 29 -1.93 -4.91 4.43
CA THR A 29 -3.20 -4.17 4.40
C THR A 29 -3.45 -3.53 5.76
N TYR A 30 -3.83 -2.26 5.71
CA TYR A 30 -4.50 -1.53 6.77
C TYR A 30 -5.94 -1.31 6.30
N GLY A 31 -6.86 -2.18 6.72
CA GLY A 31 -8.23 -2.19 6.19
C GLY A 31 -9.08 -1.01 6.67
N ASN A 32 -10.23 -0.84 6.04
CA ASN A 32 -11.24 0.16 6.40
C ASN A 32 -11.80 -0.08 7.83
N ASP A 33 -11.68 -1.30 8.36
CA ASP A 33 -12.05 -1.71 9.72
C ASP A 33 -11.17 -1.07 10.80
N ARG A 34 -9.87 -0.96 10.53
CA ARG A 34 -8.94 -0.20 11.35
C ARG A 34 -9.23 1.29 11.24
N GLY A 35 -9.54 1.71 10.01
CA GLY A 35 -10.08 3.01 9.64
C GLY A 35 -9.17 4.20 9.86
N PHE A 36 -8.71 4.81 8.76
CA PHE A 36 -8.16 6.16 8.81
C PHE A 36 -9.27 7.14 8.47
N SER A 37 -9.99 7.60 9.49
CA SER A 37 -11.14 8.49 9.33
C SER A 37 -10.71 9.85 8.80
N CYS A 38 -10.80 10.02 7.49
CA CYS A 38 -10.24 11.14 6.76
C CYS A 38 -11.34 11.93 6.07
N CYS A 39 -11.35 13.24 6.27
CA CYS A 39 -12.22 14.16 5.55
C CYS A 39 -11.42 14.88 4.46
N PHE A 40 -11.94 14.95 3.24
CA PHE A 40 -11.35 15.76 2.17
C PHE A 40 -12.43 16.18 1.18
N ARG A 41 -12.05 17.01 0.21
CA ARG A 41 -12.91 17.35 -0.93
C ARG A 41 -12.09 17.45 -2.20
N GLN A 42 -12.62 16.93 -3.30
CA GLN A 42 -12.06 17.15 -4.62
C GLN A 42 -12.60 18.48 -5.18
N TRP A 43 -11.99 19.60 -4.78
CA TRP A 43 -12.52 20.94 -5.05
C TRP A 43 -12.74 21.26 -6.54
N LYS A 44 -11.97 20.60 -7.42
CA LYS A 44 -12.10 20.74 -8.89
C LYS A 44 -13.29 19.96 -9.47
N ALA A 45 -13.86 19.00 -8.74
CA ALA A 45 -14.99 18.18 -9.18
C ALA A 45 -16.33 18.93 -9.01
N THR A 46 -16.45 20.12 -9.61
CA THR A 46 -17.61 21.03 -9.45
C THR A 46 -18.95 20.45 -9.93
N HIS A 47 -18.91 19.38 -10.71
CA HIS A 47 -20.08 18.64 -11.19
C HIS A 47 -20.52 17.52 -10.24
N SER A 48 -19.84 17.33 -9.11
CA SER A 48 -20.08 16.23 -8.16
C SER A 48 -20.12 16.72 -6.71
N HIS A 49 -20.83 15.99 -5.85
CA HIS A 49 -20.80 16.19 -4.40
C HIS A 49 -19.41 15.99 -3.80
N CYS A 50 -18.48 15.31 -4.50
CA CYS A 50 -17.09 15.20 -4.08
C CYS A 50 -16.39 16.56 -3.92
N SER A 51 -16.92 17.64 -4.51
CA SER A 51 -16.43 19.00 -4.29
C SER A 51 -16.74 19.56 -2.91
N LEU A 52 -17.64 18.95 -2.14
CA LEU A 52 -17.94 19.31 -0.76
C LEU A 52 -17.09 18.48 0.21
N LEU A 53 -16.88 19.00 1.43
CA LEU A 53 -16.26 18.19 2.49
C LEU A 53 -17.12 16.96 2.77
N HIS A 54 -16.48 15.81 2.70
CA HIS A 54 -17.03 14.50 3.05
C HIS A 54 -15.88 13.66 3.59
N GLY A 55 -16.16 12.45 4.08
CA GLY A 55 -15.11 11.61 4.63
C GLY A 55 -15.31 10.14 4.36
N TYR A 56 -14.19 9.43 4.46
CA TYR A 56 -14.11 7.99 4.34
C TYR A 56 -13.32 7.43 5.51
N SER A 57 -13.60 6.18 5.85
CA SER A 57 -12.68 5.37 6.64
C SER A 57 -11.66 4.80 5.66
N LEU A 58 -10.60 5.53 5.33
CA LEU A 58 -9.66 5.10 4.29
C LEU A 58 -8.97 3.79 4.69
N GLY A 59 -8.72 2.94 3.71
CA GLY A 59 -7.87 1.76 3.82
C GLY A 59 -6.66 1.88 2.90
N PHE A 60 -5.58 1.17 3.23
CA PHE A 60 -4.34 1.16 2.44
C PHE A 60 -3.79 -0.26 2.29
N LYS A 61 -3.47 -0.68 1.07
CA LYS A 61 -2.77 -1.92 0.80
C LYS A 61 -1.48 -1.64 0.05
N LEU A 62 -0.39 -2.15 0.58
CA LEU A 62 0.93 -2.05 -0.03
C LEU A 62 1.33 -3.42 -0.58
N VAL A 63 1.85 -3.43 -1.80
CA VAL A 63 2.49 -4.59 -2.41
C VAL A 63 3.99 -4.32 -2.45
N PHE A 64 4.77 -5.24 -1.91
CA PHE A 64 6.23 -5.21 -1.95
C PHE A 64 6.74 -6.31 -2.88
N GLU A 65 7.85 -6.05 -3.56
CA GLU A 65 8.58 -7.02 -4.39
C GLU A 65 10.07 -6.96 -4.07
N CYS A 66 10.82 -7.98 -4.50
CA CYS A 66 12.27 -8.07 -4.36
C CYS A 66 12.88 -8.84 -5.55
N ASP A 67 14.20 -8.72 -5.75
CA ASP A 67 14.91 -9.49 -6.78
C ASP A 67 15.22 -10.92 -6.29
N SER A 68 15.55 -11.04 -5.01
CA SER A 68 15.69 -12.32 -4.30
C SER A 68 15.13 -12.19 -2.88
N LEU A 69 14.66 -13.31 -2.34
CA LEU A 69 14.32 -13.38 -0.93
C LEU A 69 15.58 -13.17 -0.08
N ASP A 70 15.39 -12.68 1.15
CA ASP A 70 16.48 -12.63 2.13
C ASP A 70 16.82 -14.03 2.67
N GLU A 71 17.78 -14.11 3.60
CA GLU A 71 18.21 -15.36 4.25
C GLU A 71 17.09 -16.07 5.05
N ARG A 72 15.96 -15.40 5.30
CA ARG A 72 14.77 -15.91 5.99
C ARG A 72 13.65 -16.28 5.03
N ASN A 73 13.88 -16.19 3.73
CA ASN A 73 12.89 -16.35 2.67
C ASN A 73 11.80 -15.25 2.66
N TRP A 74 12.15 -14.01 3.00
CA TRP A 74 11.20 -12.89 3.03
C TRP A 74 11.44 -11.85 1.93
N VAL A 75 10.32 -11.28 1.46
CA VAL A 75 10.31 -10.06 0.64
C VAL A 75 10.47 -8.84 1.54
N MET A 76 9.58 -8.66 2.51
CA MET A 76 9.54 -7.49 3.41
C MET A 76 9.39 -7.94 4.86
N ASP A 77 10.15 -7.31 5.77
CA ASP A 77 9.95 -7.45 7.21
C ASP A 77 8.79 -6.57 7.67
N PHE A 78 7.69 -7.20 8.07
CA PHE A 78 6.51 -6.49 8.55
C PHE A 78 6.73 -5.79 9.91
N GLY A 79 7.74 -6.19 10.69
CA GLY A 79 8.15 -5.49 11.91
C GLY A 79 8.65 -4.07 11.65
N GLY A 80 9.22 -3.83 10.46
CA GLY A 80 9.71 -2.52 10.02
C GLY A 80 8.63 -1.51 9.61
N LEU A 81 7.34 -1.86 9.68
CA LEU A 81 6.25 -1.02 9.15
C LEU A 81 5.65 -0.03 10.17
N LYS A 82 6.15 0.00 11.40
CA LYS A 82 5.64 0.89 12.47
C LYS A 82 5.70 2.37 12.07
N GLU A 83 6.76 2.78 11.38
CA GLU A 83 6.91 4.18 10.97
C GLU A 83 5.89 4.59 9.91
N LEU A 84 5.66 3.74 8.89
CA LEU A 84 4.61 3.99 7.91
C LEU A 84 3.25 4.08 8.59
N LYS A 85 2.96 3.14 9.50
CA LYS A 85 1.70 3.14 10.25
C LYS A 85 1.48 4.46 11.00
N ASN A 86 2.48 4.92 11.75
CA ASN A 86 2.40 6.19 12.47
C ASN A 86 2.23 7.38 11.52
N TRP A 87 2.86 7.34 10.35
CA TRP A 87 2.71 8.36 9.32
C TRP A 87 1.29 8.37 8.74
N LEU A 88 0.69 7.20 8.48
CA LEU A 88 -0.69 7.09 8.05
C LEU A 88 -1.66 7.63 9.11
N GLU A 89 -1.48 7.26 10.38
CA GLU A 89 -2.28 7.77 11.50
C GLU A 89 -2.17 9.29 11.60
N HIS A 90 -0.95 9.85 11.54
CA HIS A 90 -0.74 11.29 11.62
C HIS A 90 -1.41 12.08 10.50
N ASN A 91 -1.49 11.51 9.29
CA ASN A 91 -1.96 12.22 8.10
C ASN A 91 -3.43 11.99 7.77
N PHE A 92 -3.96 10.80 8.05
CA PHE A 92 -5.28 10.38 7.58
C PHE A 92 -6.26 10.02 8.70
N ASP A 93 -5.82 9.84 9.96
CA ASP A 93 -6.74 9.54 11.06
C ASP A 93 -7.21 10.80 11.77
N HIS A 94 -8.54 11.01 11.79
CA HIS A 94 -9.19 12.20 12.36
C HIS A 94 -8.67 13.53 11.80
N THR A 95 -8.36 13.56 10.50
CA THR A 95 -7.84 14.75 9.82
C THR A 95 -8.77 15.25 8.72
N ILE A 96 -8.62 16.52 8.39
CA ILE A 96 -9.02 17.09 7.09
C ILE A 96 -7.77 17.15 6.22
N VAL A 97 -7.76 16.47 5.07
CA VAL A 97 -6.70 16.60 4.07
C VAL A 97 -7.15 17.58 2.98
N ALA A 98 -6.39 18.65 2.80
CA ALA A 98 -6.65 19.71 1.84
C ALA A 98 -5.55 19.78 0.78
N ALA A 99 -5.92 20.06 -0.47
CA ALA A 99 -4.96 20.35 -1.51
C ALA A 99 -4.32 21.73 -1.27
N LYS A 100 -3.02 21.87 -1.57
CA LYS A 100 -2.29 23.15 -1.48
C LYS A 100 -2.95 24.24 -2.32
N ASP A 101 -3.57 23.87 -3.43
CA ASP A 101 -4.22 24.77 -4.38
C ASP A 101 -5.73 24.94 -4.14
N ASP A 102 -6.31 24.40 -3.05
CA ASP A 102 -7.73 24.60 -2.76
C ASP A 102 -8.00 26.08 -2.45
N PRO A 103 -8.90 26.76 -3.19
CA PRO A 103 -9.25 28.16 -2.93
C PRO A 103 -9.83 28.39 -1.53
N LYS A 104 -10.29 27.34 -0.86
CA LYS A 104 -10.84 27.36 0.51
C LYS A 104 -9.83 26.94 1.59
N LEU A 105 -8.55 26.73 1.25
CA LEU A 105 -7.52 26.31 2.20
C LEU A 105 -7.41 27.22 3.43
N GLY A 106 -7.60 28.53 3.25
CA GLY A 106 -7.59 29.50 4.35
C GLY A 106 -8.72 29.26 5.37
N GLU A 107 -9.92 28.92 4.88
CA GLU A 107 -11.08 28.59 5.72
C GLU A 107 -10.87 27.27 6.47
N LEU A 108 -10.31 26.25 5.80
CA LEU A 108 -9.98 24.97 6.43
C LEU A 108 -8.94 25.14 7.55
N LYS A 109 -7.86 25.89 7.29
CA LYS A 109 -6.86 26.23 8.33
C LYS A 109 -7.44 27.05 9.47
N ALA A 110 -8.50 27.83 9.25
CA ALA A 110 -9.16 28.56 10.32
C ALA A 110 -9.89 27.61 11.29
N LEU A 111 -10.36 26.44 10.82
CA LEU A 111 -10.93 25.40 11.71
C LEU A 111 -9.86 24.85 12.65
N GLU A 112 -8.64 24.60 12.14
CA GLU A 112 -7.51 24.14 12.96
C GLU A 112 -7.10 25.18 14.01
N LYS A 113 -7.01 26.46 13.61
CA LYS A 113 -6.73 27.56 14.56
C LYS A 113 -7.77 27.68 15.67
N LYS A 114 -9.02 27.27 15.41
CA LYS A 114 -10.12 27.25 16.39
C LYS A 114 -10.15 25.95 17.22
N GLY A 115 -9.26 25.00 16.97
CA GLY A 115 -9.25 23.69 17.63
C GLY A 115 -10.39 22.76 17.20
N LEU A 116 -11.03 23.01 16.05
CA LEU A 116 -12.17 22.23 15.57
C LEU A 116 -11.77 21.07 14.65
N ALA A 117 -10.58 21.13 14.07
CA ALA A 117 -10.08 20.11 13.14
C ALA A 117 -8.56 20.03 13.18
N VAL A 118 -8.01 18.92 12.72
CA VAL A 118 -6.59 18.77 12.42
C VAL A 118 -6.44 18.80 10.90
N VAL A 119 -5.69 19.76 10.36
CA VAL A 119 -5.58 19.94 8.90
C VAL A 119 -4.23 19.45 8.41
N ARG A 120 -4.25 18.68 7.33
CA ARG A 120 -3.08 18.24 6.58
C ARG A 120 -3.13 18.81 5.18
N VAL A 121 -1.99 19.25 4.69
CA VAL A 121 -1.91 19.95 3.40
C VAL A 121 -1.01 19.18 2.46
N PHE A 122 -1.61 18.58 1.44
CA PHE A 122 -0.93 17.78 0.42
C PHE A 122 -0.91 18.53 -0.91
N ASP A 123 -0.03 18.15 -1.84
CA ASP A 123 0.02 18.78 -3.16
C ASP A 123 -1.32 18.67 -3.90
N ASN A 124 -1.96 17.50 -3.81
CA ASN A 124 -3.29 17.23 -4.34
C ASN A 124 -4.04 16.25 -3.41
N VAL A 125 -5.32 16.08 -3.66
CA VAL A 125 -6.21 15.16 -2.93
C VAL A 125 -6.92 14.22 -3.89
N GLY A 126 -7.46 13.13 -3.35
CA GLY A 126 -8.08 12.04 -4.10
C GLY A 126 -7.31 10.73 -3.91
N SER A 127 -8.00 9.61 -4.04
CA SER A 127 -7.48 8.29 -3.69
C SER A 127 -6.24 7.89 -4.52
N GLU A 128 -6.17 8.26 -5.80
CA GLU A 128 -4.99 8.07 -6.65
C GLU A 128 -3.77 8.84 -6.12
N LYS A 129 -3.99 10.08 -5.67
CA LYS A 129 -2.92 10.94 -5.14
C LYS A 129 -2.49 10.52 -3.75
N PHE A 130 -3.40 10.00 -2.94
CA PHE A 130 -3.05 9.39 -1.66
C PHE A 130 -2.25 8.10 -1.86
N ALA A 131 -2.59 7.28 -2.86
CA ALA A 131 -1.82 6.09 -3.21
C ALA A 131 -0.37 6.46 -3.60
N GLU A 132 -0.22 7.49 -4.43
CA GLU A 132 1.08 8.04 -4.82
C GLU A 132 1.89 8.54 -3.62
N GLU A 133 1.26 9.28 -2.70
CA GLU A 133 1.94 9.85 -1.54
C GLU A 133 2.41 8.78 -0.55
N VAL A 134 1.56 7.78 -0.27
CA VAL A 134 1.91 6.64 0.57
C VAL A 134 3.02 5.80 -0.06
N PHE A 135 2.98 5.63 -1.39
CA PHE A 135 4.04 4.96 -2.13
C PHE A 135 5.39 5.69 -1.98
N LYS A 136 5.40 7.01 -2.14
CA LYS A 136 6.60 7.84 -1.97
C LYS A 136 7.14 7.71 -0.55
N GLN A 137 6.28 7.86 0.45
CA GLN A 137 6.68 7.77 1.85
C GLN A 137 7.26 6.40 2.20
N MET A 138 6.61 5.30 1.79
CA MET A 138 7.14 3.96 2.06
C MET A 138 8.45 3.70 1.30
N THR A 139 8.59 4.24 0.09
CA THR A 139 9.86 4.19 -0.66
C THR A 139 10.96 4.91 0.11
N ILE A 140 10.72 6.13 0.61
CA ILE A 140 11.69 6.88 1.44
C ILE A 140 12.09 6.07 2.68
N ILE A 141 11.13 5.46 3.37
CA ILE A 141 11.39 4.62 4.55
C ILE A 141 12.31 3.45 4.17
N ILE A 142 11.97 2.68 3.12
CA ILE A 142 12.78 1.54 2.65
C ILE A 142 14.20 2.00 2.28
N GLU A 143 14.33 3.00 1.42
CA GLU A 143 15.65 3.45 0.96
C GLU A 143 16.52 3.97 2.11
N ARG A 144 15.91 4.66 3.08
CA ARG A 144 16.62 5.08 4.29
C ARG A 144 17.08 3.88 5.14
N THR A 145 16.26 2.84 5.29
CA THR A 145 16.69 1.62 6.02
C THR A 145 17.79 0.85 5.30
N LYS A 146 17.78 0.83 3.95
CA LYS A 146 18.88 0.26 3.14
C LYS A 146 20.17 1.05 3.33
N TYR A 147 20.11 2.37 3.22
CA TYR A 147 21.26 3.26 3.44
C TYR A 147 21.87 3.06 4.84
N GLN A 148 21.03 2.87 5.86
CA GLN A 148 21.46 2.60 7.23
C GLN A 148 21.87 1.14 7.49
N LYS A 149 21.85 0.26 6.48
CA LYS A 149 22.13 -1.19 6.59
C LYS A 149 21.23 -1.91 7.62
N LYS A 150 19.99 -1.46 7.79
CA LYS A 150 18.98 -2.05 8.68
C LYS A 150 17.90 -2.84 7.94
N ALA A 151 17.79 -2.70 6.62
CA ALA A 151 16.87 -3.48 5.82
C ALA A 151 17.27 -4.97 5.84
N LEU A 152 16.35 -5.87 6.22
CA LEU A 152 16.61 -7.32 6.21
C LEU A 152 16.79 -7.86 4.79
N ASN A 153 15.97 -7.38 3.85
CA ASN A 153 16.12 -7.65 2.42
C ASN A 153 16.66 -6.39 1.72
N PRO A 154 17.89 -6.42 1.15
CA PRO A 154 18.48 -5.25 0.49
C PRO A 154 17.86 -4.92 -0.87
N THR A 155 17.13 -5.86 -1.48
CA THR A 155 16.50 -5.70 -2.81
C THR A 155 15.02 -5.34 -2.74
N VAL A 156 14.43 -5.32 -1.54
CA VAL A 156 13.00 -5.03 -1.33
C VAL A 156 12.64 -3.63 -1.83
N ARG A 157 11.45 -3.51 -2.40
CA ARG A 157 10.92 -2.23 -2.86
C ARG A 157 9.40 -2.26 -2.91
N VAL A 158 8.76 -1.10 -2.82
CA VAL A 158 7.30 -0.99 -3.01
C VAL A 158 6.98 -1.20 -4.49
N LYS A 159 6.10 -2.13 -4.81
CA LYS A 159 5.58 -2.35 -6.17
C LYS A 159 4.40 -1.43 -6.44
N SER A 160 3.42 -1.42 -5.54
CA SER A 160 2.23 -0.58 -5.66
C SER A 160 1.63 -0.27 -4.29
N VAL A 161 0.80 0.78 -4.28
CA VAL A 161 -0.09 1.10 -3.19
C VAL A 161 -1.51 1.26 -3.73
N GLU A 162 -2.46 0.68 -3.02
CA GLU A 162 -3.90 0.78 -3.26
C GLU A 162 -4.55 1.48 -2.06
N VAL A 163 -5.48 2.40 -2.34
CA VAL A 163 -6.27 3.13 -1.35
C VAL A 163 -7.74 2.77 -1.54
N PHE A 164 -8.42 2.41 -0.45
CA PHE A 164 -9.84 2.07 -0.44
C PHE A 164 -10.64 3.20 0.20
N GLU A 165 -11.63 3.75 -0.51
CA GLU A 165 -12.61 4.66 0.10
C GLU A 165 -13.65 3.86 0.89
N HIS A 166 -14.03 2.70 0.34
CA HIS A 166 -14.92 1.69 0.91
C HIS A 166 -14.74 0.37 0.16
N ASP A 167 -15.43 -0.70 0.57
CA ASP A 167 -15.24 -2.06 0.01
C ASP A 167 -15.45 -2.17 -1.51
N ALA A 168 -16.31 -1.32 -2.09
CA ALA A 168 -16.61 -1.35 -3.52
C ALA A 168 -15.66 -0.53 -4.43
N ASN A 169 -14.86 0.42 -3.93
CA ASN A 169 -14.04 1.32 -4.77
C ASN A 169 -12.63 1.52 -4.20
N SER A 170 -11.63 1.45 -5.09
CA SER A 170 -10.23 1.72 -4.76
C SER A 170 -9.48 2.41 -5.90
N ALA A 171 -8.34 3.00 -5.57
CA ALA A 171 -7.42 3.63 -6.50
C ALA A 171 -5.99 3.13 -6.26
N ILE A 172 -5.20 2.99 -7.33
CA ILE A 172 -3.87 2.37 -7.27
C ILE A 172 -2.82 3.30 -7.88
N TYR A 173 -1.68 3.42 -7.19
CA TYR A 173 -0.44 3.90 -7.76
C TYR A 173 0.56 2.75 -7.85
N GLU A 174 1.14 2.55 -9.04
CA GLU A 174 2.06 1.44 -9.31
C GLU A 174 3.37 1.95 -9.93
N ARG A 175 4.49 1.38 -9.48
CA ARG A 175 5.79 1.57 -10.14
C ARG A 175 5.78 0.90 -11.52
N THR A 176 6.00 1.69 -12.56
CA THR A 176 6.30 1.18 -13.91
C THR A 176 7.65 0.46 -13.90
N GLY A 177 7.72 -0.68 -14.58
CA GLY A 177 8.93 -1.50 -14.70
C GLY A 177 10.02 -0.85 -15.53
#